data_AF-A0AA88XZD7-F1
#
_entry.id   AF-A0AA88XZD7-F1
#
_cell.length_a   1.000
_cell.length_b   1.000
_cell.length_c   1.000
_cell.angle_alpha   90.00
_cell.angle_beta   90.00
_cell.angle_gamma   90.00
#
_symmetry.space_group_name_H-M   'P 1'
#
loop_
_entity.id
_entity.type
_entity.pdbx_description
1 polymer ?
#
loop_
_entity_poly.entity_id
_entity_poly.type
_entity_poly.pdbx_seq_one_letter_code
_entity_poly.pdbx_strand_id
1 'polypeptide(L)'
;MEEETFEIIEEKKTNSEVLEEAVVQYVEYIDVDSKKEQEKFNETVEEMLTKLDEFCTLVDMVRGDTSICLAETLPKIQAKCEDMRKTFNRIDQLEEFVGVVRDHVSAMEECVNKAEDRMGSFSGLKKMLSSFVTTKKANAKDDKGSKFESPPIFKTSEYLKSTQVKEKSKTENVKTQEASKTDSNKSTTTQRTISAEESPDSKS
;
A
#
# COMPACT_ATOMS: atom_id res chain seq x y z
N MET A 1 -92.94 -24.27 -42.11
CA MET A 1 -92.05 -23.96 -40.98
C MET A 1 -90.85 -24.86 -41.20
N GLU A 2 -89.81 -24.25 -41.73
CA GLU A 2 -88.56 -24.89 -42.12
C GLU A 2 -87.74 -25.11 -40.85
N GLU A 3 -87.26 -26.32 -40.60
CA GLU A 3 -86.12 -26.54 -39.71
C GLU A 3 -85.04 -27.25 -40.52
N GLU A 4 -84.13 -26.41 -41.02
CA GLU A 4 -82.88 -26.80 -41.68
C GLU A 4 -81.89 -27.18 -40.57
N THR A 5 -81.79 -28.47 -40.27
CA THR A 5 -80.73 -28.98 -39.39
C THR A 5 -79.43 -29.00 -40.16
N PHE A 6 -78.56 -28.02 -39.88
CA PHE A 6 -77.18 -27.95 -40.37
C PHE A 6 -76.38 -29.10 -39.75
N GLU A 7 -76.26 -30.23 -40.47
CA GLU A 7 -75.32 -31.28 -40.11
C GLU A 7 -73.91 -30.74 -40.32
N ILE A 8 -73.19 -30.50 -39.22
CA ILE A 8 -71.75 -30.36 -39.22
C ILE A 8 -71.21 -31.74 -39.63
N ILE A 9 -70.89 -31.89 -40.91
CA ILE A 9 -70.17 -33.04 -41.43
C ILE A 9 -68.74 -32.92 -40.89
N GLU A 10 -68.48 -33.52 -39.74
CA GLU A 10 -67.11 -33.91 -39.42
C GLU A 10 -66.72 -34.96 -40.46
N GLU A 11 -65.93 -34.55 -41.46
CA GLU A 11 -65.28 -35.45 -42.39
C GLU A 11 -64.46 -36.46 -41.59
N LYS A 12 -65.01 -37.65 -41.42
CA LYS A 12 -64.32 -38.77 -40.79
C LYS A 12 -63.21 -39.19 -41.74
N LYS A 13 -62.00 -38.70 -41.44
CA LYS A 13 -60.76 -39.08 -42.09
C LYS A 13 -60.69 -40.60 -42.20
N THR A 14 -60.45 -41.08 -43.41
CA THR A 14 -60.42 -42.52 -43.67
C THR A 14 -59.23 -43.15 -42.94
N ASN A 15 -59.32 -44.44 -42.57
CA ASN A 15 -58.19 -45.14 -41.95
C ASN A 15 -56.89 -45.07 -42.79
N SER A 16 -57.04 -44.93 -44.11
CA SER A 16 -55.91 -44.76 -45.03
C SER A 16 -55.22 -43.41 -44.86
N GLU A 17 -55.99 -42.31 -44.76
CA GLU A 17 -55.43 -40.97 -44.57
C GLU A 17 -54.79 -40.79 -43.18
N VAL A 18 -55.35 -41.42 -42.15
CA VAL A 18 -54.75 -41.45 -40.81
C VAL A 18 -53.42 -42.22 -40.84
N LEU A 19 -53.36 -43.32 -41.60
CA LEU A 19 -52.14 -44.10 -41.76
C LEU A 19 -51.06 -43.33 -42.56
N GLU A 20 -51.42 -42.65 -43.64
CA GLU A 20 -50.48 -41.83 -44.40
C GLU A 20 -49.93 -40.66 -43.58
N GLU A 21 -50.79 -39.97 -42.83
CA GLU A 21 -50.34 -38.90 -41.92
C GLU A 21 -49.40 -39.43 -40.84
N ALA A 22 -49.71 -40.60 -40.26
CA ALA A 22 -48.82 -41.24 -39.29
C ALA A 22 -47.47 -41.62 -39.91
N VAL A 23 -47.46 -42.15 -41.14
CA VAL A 23 -46.22 -42.48 -41.86
C VAL A 23 -45.40 -41.21 -42.13
N VAL A 24 -46.02 -40.11 -42.55
CA VAL A 24 -45.32 -38.82 -42.77
C VAL A 24 -44.69 -38.31 -41.47
N GLN A 25 -45.44 -38.34 -40.37
CA GLN A 25 -44.92 -37.92 -39.06
C GLN A 25 -43.77 -38.82 -38.57
N TYR A 26 -43.85 -40.14 -38.79
CA TYR A 26 -42.76 -41.05 -38.44
C TYR A 26 -41.53 -40.86 -39.33
N VAL A 27 -41.70 -40.59 -40.61
CA VAL A 27 -40.60 -40.30 -41.53
C VAL A 27 -39.90 -39.00 -41.12
N GLU A 28 -40.65 -37.94 -40.82
CA GLU A 28 -40.10 -36.66 -40.33
C GLU A 28 -39.39 -36.83 -38.98
N TYR A 29 -39.93 -37.65 -38.08
CA TYR A 29 -39.30 -37.93 -36.78
C TYR A 29 -37.96 -38.69 -36.90
N ILE A 30 -37.81 -39.53 -37.92
CA ILE A 30 -36.58 -40.31 -38.17
C ILE A 30 -35.58 -39.51 -39.02
N ASP A 31 -36.04 -38.51 -39.78
CA ASP A 31 -35.20 -37.60 -40.58
C ASP A 31 -34.50 -36.55 -39.70
N VAL A 32 -33.73 -37.02 -38.72
CA VAL A 32 -32.84 -36.21 -37.93
C VAL A 32 -31.54 -36.04 -38.70
N ASP A 33 -31.21 -34.79 -39.08
CA ASP A 33 -29.94 -34.43 -39.69
C ASP A 33 -28.80 -34.54 -38.66
N SER A 34 -28.35 -35.77 -38.46
CA SER A 34 -27.28 -36.14 -37.55
C SER A 34 -25.96 -35.43 -37.89
N LYS A 35 -25.74 -35.08 -39.17
CA LYS A 35 -24.52 -34.38 -39.60
C LYS A 35 -24.52 -32.94 -39.12
N LYS A 36 -25.67 -32.26 -39.24
CA LYS A 36 -25.84 -30.88 -38.75
C LYS A 36 -25.72 -30.77 -37.23
N GLU A 37 -26.28 -31.73 -36.48
CA GLU A 37 -26.10 -31.82 -35.02
C GLU A 37 -24.62 -32.04 -34.66
N GLN A 38 -23.94 -32.95 -35.36
CA GLN A 38 -22.52 -33.22 -35.15
C GLN A 38 -21.64 -31.99 -35.43
N GLU A 39 -21.94 -31.24 -36.50
CA GLU A 39 -21.22 -30.02 -36.85
C GLU A 39 -21.36 -28.93 -35.77
N LYS A 40 -22.59 -28.67 -35.30
CA LYS A 40 -22.84 -27.73 -34.19
C LYS A 40 -22.12 -28.13 -32.90
N PHE A 41 -22.11 -29.43 -32.60
CA PHE A 41 -21.39 -29.94 -31.44
C PHE A 41 -19.89 -29.69 -31.57
N ASN A 42 -19.30 -29.99 -32.72
CA ASN A 42 -17.88 -29.75 -32.98
C ASN A 42 -17.53 -28.26 -32.91
N GLU A 43 -18.33 -27.39 -33.51
CA GLU A 43 -18.17 -25.93 -33.43
C GLU A 43 -18.17 -25.45 -31.97
N THR A 44 -19.11 -25.96 -31.16
CA THR A 44 -19.18 -25.63 -29.73
C THR A 44 -17.93 -26.10 -28.97
N VAL A 45 -17.41 -27.28 -29.30
CA VAL A 45 -16.17 -27.80 -28.69
C VAL A 45 -14.97 -26.93 -29.07
N GLU A 46 -14.84 -26.55 -30.33
CA GLU A 46 -13.76 -25.67 -30.81
C GLU A 46 -13.82 -24.29 -30.14
N GLU A 47 -15.00 -23.70 -29.99
CA GLU A 47 -15.19 -22.48 -29.23
C GLU A 47 -14.76 -22.64 -27.76
N MET A 48 -15.14 -23.74 -27.11
CA MET A 48 -14.75 -24.00 -25.72
C MET A 48 -13.24 -24.18 -25.56
N LEU A 49 -12.59 -24.87 -26.50
CA LEU A 49 -11.13 -25.05 -26.50
C LEU A 49 -10.42 -23.71 -26.69
N THR A 50 -10.92 -22.85 -27.58
CA THR A 50 -10.39 -21.50 -27.78
C THR A 50 -10.52 -20.65 -26.51
N LYS A 51 -11.70 -20.65 -25.88
CA LYS A 51 -11.93 -19.94 -24.60
C LYS A 51 -11.04 -20.46 -23.47
N LEU A 52 -10.73 -21.75 -23.46
CA LEU A 52 -9.83 -22.35 -22.48
C LEU A 52 -8.38 -21.90 -22.66
N ASP A 53 -7.90 -21.79 -23.90
CA ASP A 53 -6.57 -21.28 -24.22
C ASP A 53 -6.42 -19.79 -23.85
N GLU A 54 -7.45 -18.99 -24.16
CA GLU A 54 -7.53 -17.60 -23.72
C GLU A 54 -7.52 -17.48 -22.19
N PHE A 55 -8.26 -18.34 -21.48
CA PHE A 55 -8.26 -18.36 -20.03
C PHE A 55 -6.89 -18.73 -19.46
N CYS A 56 -6.21 -19.73 -20.03
CA CYS A 56 -4.84 -20.07 -19.65
C CYS A 56 -3.89 -18.87 -19.81
N THR A 57 -3.99 -18.17 -20.94
CA THR A 57 -3.21 -16.96 -21.21
C THR A 57 -3.47 -15.86 -20.16
N LEU A 58 -4.74 -15.62 -19.83
CA LEU A 58 -5.14 -14.66 -18.80
C LEU A 58 -4.57 -15.03 -17.42
N VAL A 59 -4.63 -16.30 -17.04
CA VAL A 59 -4.10 -16.77 -15.76
C VAL A 59 -2.59 -16.57 -15.69
N ASP A 60 -1.86 -16.84 -16.78
CA ASP A 60 -0.42 -16.66 -16.81
C ASP A 60 -0.01 -15.19 -16.73
N MET A 61 -0.77 -14.29 -17.36
CA MET A 61 -0.60 -12.84 -17.17
C MET A 61 -0.83 -12.43 -15.71
N VAL A 62 -1.92 -12.88 -15.09
CA VAL A 62 -2.21 -12.57 -13.67
C VAL A 62 -1.10 -13.09 -12.75
N ARG A 63 -0.57 -14.29 -13.01
CA ARG A 63 0.57 -14.84 -12.26
C ARG A 63 1.82 -14.00 -12.46
N GLY A 64 2.11 -13.59 -13.69
CA GLY A 64 3.22 -12.69 -14.02
C GLY A 64 3.12 -11.36 -13.28
N ASP A 65 1.96 -10.70 -13.36
CA ASP A 65 1.69 -9.43 -12.70
C ASP A 65 1.78 -9.55 -11.18
N THR A 66 1.23 -10.63 -10.62
CA THR A 66 1.32 -10.90 -9.17
C THR A 66 2.78 -11.07 -8.75
N SER A 67 3.57 -11.80 -9.52
CA SER A 67 5.00 -11.99 -9.27
C SER A 67 5.76 -10.66 -9.27
N ILE A 68 5.55 -9.82 -10.29
CA ILE A 68 6.16 -8.49 -10.38
C ILE A 68 5.72 -7.59 -9.20
N CYS A 69 4.43 -7.60 -8.89
CA CYS A 69 3.87 -6.81 -7.80
C CYS A 69 4.49 -7.17 -6.46
N LEU A 70 4.59 -8.47 -6.14
CA LEU A 70 5.13 -8.95 -4.87
C LEU A 70 6.66 -8.86 -4.80
N ALA A 71 7.36 -9.14 -5.89
CA ALA A 71 8.82 -9.16 -5.90
C ALA A 71 9.44 -7.76 -6.02
N GLU A 72 8.79 -6.84 -6.75
CA GLU A 72 9.36 -5.53 -7.03
C GLU A 72 8.51 -4.37 -6.52
N THR A 73 7.25 -4.27 -6.93
CA THR A 73 6.45 -3.06 -6.71
C THR A 73 6.19 -2.82 -5.23
N LEU A 74 5.76 -3.85 -4.50
CA LEU A 74 5.43 -3.75 -3.09
C LEU A 74 6.66 -3.42 -2.22
N PRO A 75 7.83 -4.09 -2.37
CA PRO A 75 9.04 -3.68 -1.68
C PRO A 75 9.50 -2.25 -2.00
N LYS A 76 9.40 -1.82 -3.27
CA LYS A 76 9.73 -0.44 -3.68
C LYS A 76 8.83 0.58 -2.98
N ILE A 77 7.53 0.31 -2.90
CA ILE A 77 6.57 1.16 -2.17
C ILE A 77 6.92 1.19 -0.68
N GLN A 78 7.19 0.04 -0.06
CA GLN A 78 7.57 -0.01 1.35
C GLN A 78 8.82 0.82 1.63
N ALA A 79 9.87 0.68 0.82
CA ALA A 79 11.09 1.46 0.94
C ALA A 79 10.81 2.96 0.85
N LYS A 80 9.93 3.38 -0.08
CA LYS A 80 9.51 4.79 -0.17
C LYS A 80 8.68 5.27 1.01
N CYS A 81 7.83 4.43 1.58
CA CYS A 81 7.13 4.76 2.82
C CYS A 81 8.11 4.94 3.99
N GLU A 82 9.17 4.14 4.07
CA GLU A 82 10.22 4.29 5.08
C GLU A 82 11.03 5.58 4.89
N ASP A 83 11.42 5.91 3.66
CA ASP A 83 12.06 7.20 3.33
C ASP A 83 11.19 8.40 3.75
N MET A 84 9.89 8.31 3.46
CA MET A 84 8.92 9.34 3.83
C MET A 84 8.80 9.46 5.36
N ARG A 85 8.77 8.34 6.09
CA ARG A 85 8.77 8.32 7.55
C ARG A 85 10.02 8.98 8.15
N LYS A 86 11.21 8.72 7.57
CA LYS A 86 12.45 9.40 7.98
C LYS A 86 12.35 10.91 7.78
N THR A 87 11.72 11.34 6.70
CA THR A 87 11.50 12.76 6.42
C THR A 87 10.55 13.40 7.43
N PHE A 88 9.42 12.75 7.75
CA PHE A 88 8.51 13.25 8.79
C PHE A 88 9.18 13.34 10.16
N ASN A 89 9.97 12.34 10.56
CA ASN A 89 10.72 12.42 11.82
C ASN A 89 11.69 13.62 11.86
N ARG A 90 12.28 14.00 10.72
CA ARG A 90 13.13 15.19 10.62
C ARG A 90 12.33 16.48 10.75
N ILE A 91 11.11 16.50 10.22
CA ILE A 91 10.18 17.63 10.36
C ILE A 91 9.76 17.77 11.83
N ASP A 92 9.37 16.68 12.49
CA ASP A 92 8.97 16.69 13.90
C ASP A 92 10.11 17.21 14.80
N GLN A 93 11.34 16.74 14.57
CA GLN A 93 12.53 17.22 15.31
C GLN A 93 12.81 18.70 15.06
N LEU A 94 12.56 19.18 13.85
CA LEU A 94 12.70 20.60 13.54
C LEU A 94 11.63 21.43 14.24
N GLU A 95 10.40 20.95 14.30
CA GLU A 95 9.30 21.61 15.00
C GLU A 95 9.59 21.72 16.51
N GLU A 96 10.05 20.63 17.13
CA GLU A 96 10.47 20.63 18.54
C GLU A 96 11.60 21.65 18.77
N PHE A 97 12.61 21.66 17.89
CA PHE A 97 13.70 22.61 17.98
C PHE A 97 13.22 24.07 17.86
N VAL A 98 12.29 24.37 16.96
CA VAL A 98 11.67 25.71 16.84
C VAL A 98 10.93 26.08 18.13
N GLY A 99 10.27 25.11 18.78
CA GLY A 99 9.67 25.30 20.11
C GLY A 99 10.69 25.75 21.16
N VAL A 100 11.83 25.06 21.25
CA VAL A 100 12.93 25.42 22.17
C VAL A 100 13.47 26.82 21.87
N VAL A 101 13.68 27.15 20.58
CA VAL A 101 14.15 28.46 20.16
C VAL A 101 13.18 29.55 20.60
N ARG A 102 11.88 29.35 20.38
CA ARG A 102 10.83 30.29 20.82
C ARG A 102 10.91 30.52 22.31
N ASP A 103 10.94 29.46 23.11
CA ASP A 103 10.92 29.56 24.57
C ASP A 103 12.17 30.29 25.11
N HIS A 104 13.34 30.02 24.51
CA HIS A 104 14.58 30.71 24.86
C HIS A 104 14.57 32.20 24.47
N VAL A 105 14.01 32.53 23.30
CA VAL A 105 13.85 33.93 22.86
C VAL A 105 12.90 34.68 23.79
N SER A 106 11.76 34.09 24.14
CA SER A 106 10.83 34.70 25.11
C SER A 106 11.47 34.92 26.49
N ALA A 107 12.26 33.97 26.97
CA ALA A 107 13.02 34.15 28.22
C ALA A 107 14.05 35.29 28.12
N MET A 108 14.73 35.41 26.98
CA MET A 108 15.67 36.50 26.73
C MET A 108 14.95 37.86 26.65
N GLU A 109 13.81 37.95 25.97
CA GLU A 109 12.97 39.15 25.92
C GLU A 109 12.51 39.59 27.31
N GLU A 110 12.10 38.64 28.18
CA GLU A 110 11.73 38.93 29.57
C GLU A 110 12.92 39.48 30.38
N CYS A 111 14.11 38.89 30.21
CA CYS A 111 15.33 39.41 30.84
C CYS A 111 15.68 40.83 30.37
N VAL A 112 15.52 41.12 29.07
CA VAL A 112 15.74 42.46 28.51
C VAL A 112 14.73 43.45 29.08
N ASN A 113 13.43 43.12 29.07
CA ASN A 113 12.39 43.97 29.64
C ASN A 113 12.67 44.29 31.12
N LYS A 114 13.04 43.28 31.93
CA LYS A 114 13.43 43.49 33.34
C LYS A 114 14.65 44.41 33.50
N ALA A 115 15.64 44.29 32.61
CA ALA A 115 16.82 45.15 32.62
C ALA A 115 16.47 46.59 32.22
N GLU A 116 15.63 46.77 31.20
CA GLU A 116 15.13 48.05 30.75
C GLU A 116 14.29 48.74 31.83
N ASP A 117 13.38 48.03 32.50
CA ASP A 117 12.60 48.57 33.62
C ASP A 117 13.49 49.07 34.75
N ARG A 118 14.53 48.30 35.11
CA ARG A 118 15.50 48.68 36.14
C ARG A 118 16.33 49.91 35.74
N MET A 119 16.72 50.00 34.46
CA MET A 119 17.48 51.13 33.93
C MET A 119 16.62 52.38 33.69
N GLY A 120 15.38 52.24 33.24
CA GLY A 120 14.40 53.32 33.12
C GLY A 120 13.97 53.87 34.49
N SER A 121 13.84 52.98 35.49
CA SER A 121 13.62 53.32 36.90
C SER A 121 14.82 54.04 37.54
N PHE A 122 16.03 53.95 36.95
CA PHE A 122 17.19 54.73 37.39
C PHE A 122 16.99 56.26 37.23
N SER A 123 16.07 56.68 36.35
CA SER A 123 15.62 58.09 36.29
C SER A 123 14.79 58.48 37.54
N GLY A 124 14.06 57.52 38.14
CA GLY A 124 13.39 57.66 39.43
C GLY A 124 14.37 57.72 40.62
N LEU A 125 15.49 57.01 40.55
CA LEU A 125 16.57 57.08 41.55
C LEU A 125 17.24 58.47 41.60
N LYS A 126 17.36 59.17 40.46
CA LYS A 126 17.79 60.58 40.45
C LYS A 126 16.82 61.51 41.20
N LYS A 127 15.50 61.26 41.10
CA LYS A 127 14.46 62.00 41.85
C LYS A 127 14.45 61.67 43.35
N MET A 128 14.83 60.44 43.73
CA MET A 128 14.98 60.07 45.13
C MET A 128 16.23 60.70 45.75
N LEU A 129 17.37 60.72 45.04
CA LEU A 129 18.59 61.37 45.51
C LEU A 129 18.44 62.90 45.64
N SER A 130 17.58 63.54 44.83
CA SER A 130 17.27 64.96 45.02
C SER A 130 16.39 65.25 46.25
N SER A 131 15.75 64.25 46.86
CA SER A 131 14.97 64.41 48.11
C SER A 131 15.80 64.15 49.38
N PHE A 132 17.05 63.68 49.25
CA PHE A 132 17.91 63.30 50.40
C PHE A 132 18.73 64.45 51.00
N VAL A 133 18.35 65.72 50.75
CA VAL A 133 18.93 66.89 51.44
C VAL A 133 18.20 67.19 52.76
N THR A 134 17.33 66.31 53.25
CA THR A 134 16.78 66.41 54.62
C THR A 134 16.99 65.12 55.41
N THR A 135 17.81 65.25 56.46
CA THR A 135 18.09 64.25 57.49
C THR A 135 16.83 63.70 58.15
N LYS A 136 16.65 62.37 58.14
CA LYS A 136 16.28 61.58 59.32
C LYS A 136 16.46 60.07 59.07
N LYS A 137 17.01 59.43 60.10
CA LYS A 137 17.37 58.01 60.23
C LYS A 137 16.15 57.10 60.08
N ALA A 138 16.17 56.17 59.13
CA ALA A 138 15.28 55.02 59.08
C ALA A 138 16.01 53.81 58.48
N ASN A 139 15.78 52.64 59.09
CA ASN A 139 16.42 51.36 58.81
C ASN A 139 16.40 50.98 57.33
N ALA A 140 17.58 50.74 56.76
CA ALA A 140 17.73 50.11 55.46
C ALA A 140 17.33 48.62 55.59
N LYS A 141 16.25 48.22 54.92
CA LYS A 141 16.04 46.82 54.56
C LYS A 141 16.97 46.53 53.39
N ASP A 142 17.77 45.49 53.53
CA ASP A 142 18.54 44.88 52.45
C ASP A 142 17.61 44.55 51.29
N ASP A 143 17.62 45.38 50.26
CA ASP A 143 17.11 45.02 48.95
C ASP A 143 18.17 44.10 48.34
N LYS A 144 17.87 42.80 48.30
CA LYS A 144 18.73 41.79 47.70
C LYS A 144 18.93 42.17 46.24
N GLY A 145 20.07 42.78 45.93
CA GLY A 145 20.48 43.12 44.58
C GLY A 145 20.24 41.93 43.66
N SER A 146 19.36 42.12 42.69
CA SER A 146 18.97 41.10 41.73
C SER A 146 20.22 40.53 41.06
N LYS A 147 20.53 39.29 41.42
CA LYS A 147 21.64 38.54 40.84
C LYS A 147 21.26 38.28 39.38
N PHE A 148 22.04 38.82 38.45
CA PHE A 148 21.85 38.55 37.03
C PHE A 148 21.97 37.05 36.78
N GLU A 149 20.91 36.46 36.21
CA GLU A 149 20.89 35.08 35.76
C GLU A 149 20.87 35.10 34.23
N SER A 150 21.85 34.44 33.61
CA SER A 150 21.98 34.41 32.16
C SER A 150 20.82 33.64 31.54
N PRO A 151 20.14 34.17 30.52
CA PRO A 151 19.11 33.42 29.83
C PRO A 151 19.71 32.18 29.14
N PRO A 152 18.92 31.10 29.01
CA PRO A 152 19.37 29.89 28.33
C PRO A 152 19.56 30.15 26.83
N ILE A 153 20.74 29.85 26.29
CA ILE A 153 21.06 30.00 24.86
C ILE A 153 21.02 28.62 24.23
N PHE A 154 20.17 28.44 23.21
CA PHE A 154 20.10 27.17 22.47
C PHE A 154 21.31 27.06 21.54
N LYS A 155 21.81 25.83 21.32
CA LYS A 155 22.82 25.56 20.30
C LYS A 155 22.24 24.66 19.24
N THR A 156 22.23 25.15 18.00
CA THR A 156 21.78 24.40 16.81
C THR A 156 22.49 23.05 16.65
N SER A 157 23.75 22.96 17.08
CA SER A 157 24.55 21.74 17.01
C SER A 157 24.11 20.63 17.96
N GLU A 158 23.40 20.95 19.04
CA GLU A 158 22.89 19.97 20.01
C GLU A 158 21.60 19.29 19.50
N TYR A 159 20.81 20.00 18.69
CA TYR A 159 19.53 19.51 18.14
C TYR A 159 19.66 18.94 16.72
N LEU A 160 20.50 19.53 15.86
CA LEU A 160 20.64 19.09 14.47
C LEU A 160 21.56 17.87 14.30
N LYS A 161 22.49 17.59 15.23
CA LYS A 161 23.39 16.41 15.15
C LYS A 161 22.70 15.08 15.45
N SER A 162 21.59 15.10 16.22
CA SER A 162 20.83 13.88 16.54
C SER A 162 20.11 13.28 15.32
N THR A 163 20.07 13.98 14.19
CA THR A 163 19.48 13.48 12.92
C THR A 163 20.39 12.53 12.13
N GLN A 164 21.69 12.42 12.48
CA GLN A 164 22.67 11.67 11.67
C GLN A 164 23.18 10.37 12.34
N VAL A 165 22.76 10.04 13.56
CA VAL A 165 23.29 8.89 14.31
C VAL A 165 22.17 8.08 14.98
N LYS A 166 21.27 7.49 14.18
CA LYS A 166 20.43 6.35 14.61
C LYS A 166 20.16 5.40 13.43
N GLU A 167 21.23 4.89 12.81
CA GLU A 167 21.11 3.86 11.76
C GLU A 167 22.12 2.69 11.92
N LYS A 168 22.77 2.55 13.08
CA LYS A 168 23.62 1.39 13.37
C LYS A 168 23.39 0.85 14.78
N SER A 169 22.41 -0.05 14.91
CA SER A 169 22.46 -1.20 15.82
C SER A 169 21.13 -1.97 15.81
N LYS A 170 20.99 -2.97 14.93
CA LYS A 170 20.49 -4.31 15.28
C LYS A 170 20.63 -5.27 14.08
N THR A 171 21.82 -5.87 13.93
CA THR A 171 21.98 -7.17 13.25
C THR A 171 22.76 -8.07 14.21
N GLU A 172 22.31 -9.33 14.30
CA GLU A 172 22.89 -10.48 15.01
C GLU A 172 22.62 -10.62 16.52
N ASN A 173 21.66 -11.50 16.83
CA ASN A 173 22.05 -12.75 17.48
C ASN A 173 21.08 -13.88 17.09
N VAL A 174 21.58 -14.83 16.30
CA VAL A 174 20.96 -16.15 16.05
C VAL A 174 21.69 -17.15 16.94
N LYS A 175 20.96 -17.87 17.80
CA LYS A 175 21.35 -19.20 18.25
C LYS A 175 20.12 -20.10 18.42
N THR A 176 19.96 -20.97 17.42
CA THR A 176 19.65 -22.40 17.48
C THR A 176 18.91 -22.93 18.71
N GLN A 177 17.72 -23.51 18.48
CA GLN A 177 17.39 -24.83 19.01
C GLN A 177 16.72 -25.69 17.94
N GLU A 178 17.30 -26.87 17.80
CA GLU A 178 16.95 -28.02 16.99
C GLU A 178 16.19 -29.02 17.87
N ALA A 179 15.08 -29.60 17.39
CA ALA A 179 14.58 -30.91 17.81
C ALA A 179 13.52 -31.46 16.82
N SER A 180 14.00 -32.27 15.87
CA SER A 180 13.47 -33.57 15.43
C SER A 180 11.97 -33.80 15.14
N LYS A 181 11.66 -34.17 13.88
CA LYS A 181 11.27 -35.53 13.42
C LYS A 181 11.09 -35.50 11.88
N THR A 182 11.92 -36.23 11.11
CA THR A 182 11.62 -37.51 10.38
C THR A 182 10.33 -37.43 9.55
N ASP A 183 10.31 -37.61 8.22
CA ASP A 183 10.81 -38.71 7.39
C ASP A 183 10.82 -38.28 5.90
N SER A 184 11.90 -38.46 5.14
CA SER A 184 12.20 -39.61 4.26
C SER A 184 11.63 -39.55 2.82
N ASN A 185 12.49 -39.21 1.84
CA ASN A 185 12.74 -39.90 0.55
C ASN A 185 13.44 -38.93 -0.43
N LYS A 186 14.76 -39.06 -0.69
CA LYS A 186 15.48 -40.02 -1.55
C LYS A 186 15.25 -39.81 -3.06
N SER A 187 16.25 -39.24 -3.74
CA SER A 187 16.94 -39.72 -4.97
C SER A 187 17.70 -38.54 -5.60
N THR A 188 19.03 -38.42 -5.44
CA THR A 188 20.12 -39.08 -6.20
C THR A 188 20.21 -38.63 -7.67
N THR A 189 21.20 -37.75 -7.90
CA THR A 189 22.23 -37.78 -8.96
C THR A 189 21.80 -37.94 -10.42
N THR A 190 22.18 -36.96 -11.26
CA THR A 190 23.21 -37.13 -12.33
C THR A 190 23.43 -35.81 -13.05
N GLN A 191 24.65 -35.26 -12.94
CA GLN A 191 25.17 -34.28 -13.88
C GLN A 191 25.61 -35.00 -15.15
N ARG A 192 25.26 -34.46 -16.32
CA ARG A 192 25.94 -34.80 -17.58
C ARG A 192 26.16 -33.53 -18.40
N THR A 193 27.42 -33.10 -18.38
CA THR A 193 28.08 -32.22 -19.33
C THR A 193 28.04 -32.85 -20.72
N ILE A 194 27.73 -32.07 -21.75
CA ILE A 194 28.03 -32.44 -23.13
C ILE A 194 28.55 -31.19 -23.85
N SER A 195 29.82 -31.28 -24.28
CA SER A 195 30.49 -30.32 -25.14
C SER A 195 30.07 -30.49 -26.60
N ALA A 196 30.29 -29.42 -27.36
CA ALA A 196 30.07 -29.25 -28.79
C ALA A 196 30.71 -30.31 -29.69
N GLU A 197 30.08 -30.53 -30.85
CA GLU A 197 30.82 -30.71 -32.11
C GLU A 197 30.00 -30.15 -33.29
N GLU A 198 30.74 -29.64 -34.26
CA GLU A 198 30.36 -28.76 -35.37
C GLU A 198 30.57 -29.49 -36.71
N SER A 199 29.69 -29.23 -37.69
CA SER A 199 29.89 -29.30 -39.17
C SER A 199 30.00 -30.65 -39.90
N PRO A 200 29.90 -30.70 -41.26
CA PRO A 200 29.05 -29.94 -42.19
C PRO A 200 28.42 -30.79 -43.34
N ASP A 201 27.61 -30.12 -44.17
CA ASP A 201 27.27 -30.33 -45.59
C ASP A 201 27.54 -31.66 -46.32
N SER A 202 26.51 -32.19 -46.99
CA SER A 202 26.46 -32.36 -48.46
C SER A 202 25.30 -33.28 -48.89
N LYS A 203 24.40 -32.76 -49.73
CA LYS A 203 23.53 -33.58 -50.59
C LYS A 203 23.59 -33.04 -52.01
N SER A 204 24.17 -33.86 -52.89
CA SER A 204 23.83 -33.93 -54.31
C SER A 204 22.42 -34.46 -54.51
#